data_AF-A0A1K1MYI3-F1
#
_entry.id   AF-A0A1K1MYI3-F1
#
_cell.length_a   1.000
_cell.length_b   1.000
_cell.length_c   1.000
_cell.angle_alpha   90.00
_cell.angle_beta   90.00
_cell.angle_gamma   90.00
#
_symmetry.space_group_name_H-M   'P 1'
#
loop_
_entity.id
_entity.type
_entity.pdbx_description
1 polymer ?
#
loop_
_entity_poly.entity_id
_entity_poly.type
_entity_poly.pdbx_seq_one_letter_code
_entity_poly.pdbx_strand_id
1 'polypeptide(L)'
;MRKTLLLALLTVPAAAHAAADEDTAMCRNGGFPMSTAGFSLAKVTVPRLFFLNDDDGCPAKGEAVCRQRAYVLKDDVVLLAQRQGAYVCAFYPNKVGGSAGWVEASNVQPLPTAAPPKPQAWNGQWHDGDNELQLLANGDGSVTVNGNAYWPSANPDPQQNPGGPHLGAVTARGYPEGQQMQVKEDTCQVRLHLLGDLLVVSDNQECGGANVSFNGVYRRATTKR
;
A
#
# COMPACT_ATOMS: atom_id res chain seq x y z
N MET A 1 -13.72 3.67 -75.23
CA MET A 1 -12.79 4.35 -74.29
C MET A 1 -13.48 4.50 -72.94
N ARG A 2 -13.15 3.67 -71.95
CA ARG A 2 -13.65 3.80 -70.57
C ARG A 2 -12.50 3.41 -69.64
N LYS A 3 -11.86 4.40 -69.02
CA LYS A 3 -10.79 4.21 -68.03
C LYS A 3 -11.44 4.04 -66.66
N THR A 4 -11.29 2.86 -66.09
CA THR A 4 -11.64 2.57 -64.69
C THR A 4 -10.42 2.91 -63.83
N LEU A 5 -10.54 3.87 -62.93
CA LEU A 5 -9.52 4.16 -61.90
C LEU A 5 -9.95 3.48 -60.60
N LEU A 6 -9.15 2.52 -60.11
CA LEU A 6 -9.27 1.94 -58.78
C LEU A 6 -8.46 2.79 -57.80
N LEU A 7 -9.11 3.39 -56.80
CA LEU A 7 -8.47 4.02 -55.65
C LEU A 7 -8.27 2.96 -54.55
N ALA A 8 -7.02 2.63 -54.24
CA ALA A 8 -6.66 1.82 -53.08
C ALA A 8 -6.49 2.72 -51.85
N LEU A 9 -7.39 2.61 -50.87
CA LEU A 9 -7.24 3.24 -49.56
C LEU A 9 -6.33 2.37 -48.68
N LEU A 10 -5.12 2.86 -48.40
CA LEU A 10 -4.21 2.33 -47.39
C LEU A 10 -4.69 2.80 -46.01
N THR A 11 -5.31 1.90 -45.25
CA THR A 11 -5.61 2.11 -43.83
C THR A 11 -4.36 1.81 -43.00
N VAL A 12 -3.71 2.84 -42.48
CA VAL A 12 -2.64 2.70 -41.48
C VAL A 12 -3.30 2.42 -40.13
N PRO A 13 -3.01 1.30 -39.45
CA PRO A 13 -3.49 1.10 -38.09
C PRO A 13 -2.71 2.03 -37.15
N ALA A 14 -3.40 3.01 -36.57
CA ALA A 14 -2.90 3.76 -35.45
C ALA A 14 -2.74 2.80 -34.26
N ALA A 15 -1.52 2.33 -34.01
CA ALA A 15 -1.18 1.68 -32.76
C ALA A 15 -1.25 2.74 -31.67
N ALA A 16 -2.43 2.89 -31.06
CA ALA A 16 -2.61 3.61 -29.82
C ALA A 16 -1.77 2.90 -28.75
N HIS A 17 -0.53 3.37 -28.57
CA HIS A 17 0.20 3.12 -27.34
C HIS A 17 -0.59 3.87 -26.27
N ALA A 18 -1.40 3.13 -25.51
CA ALA A 18 -1.84 3.61 -24.22
C ALA A 18 -0.57 3.86 -23.42
N ALA A 19 -0.15 5.12 -23.33
CA ALA A 19 0.75 5.54 -22.29
C ALA A 19 0.02 5.15 -21.00
N ALA A 20 0.55 4.14 -20.29
CA ALA A 20 0.16 3.93 -18.92
C ALA A 20 0.34 5.29 -18.24
N ASP A 21 -0.71 5.79 -17.61
CA ASP A 21 -0.66 7.00 -16.80
C ASP A 21 0.65 6.97 -16.00
N GLU A 22 1.62 7.82 -16.39
CA GLU A 22 2.76 8.15 -15.55
C GLU A 22 2.27 9.07 -14.43
N ASP A 23 1.17 8.67 -13.80
CA ASP A 23 0.69 9.31 -12.60
C ASP A 23 1.79 9.09 -11.59
N THR A 24 2.40 10.20 -11.16
CA THR A 24 3.57 10.32 -10.29
C THR A 24 3.45 9.37 -9.10
N ALA A 25 3.85 8.12 -9.30
CA ALA A 25 3.57 7.05 -8.36
C ALA A 25 4.44 7.29 -7.13
N MET A 26 3.86 7.85 -6.08
CA MET A 26 4.58 8.10 -4.85
C MET A 26 4.97 6.77 -4.23
N CYS A 27 6.23 6.63 -3.83
CA CYS A 27 6.73 5.47 -3.12
C CYS A 27 7.44 5.91 -1.84
N ARG A 28 6.61 6.24 -0.85
CA ARG A 28 7.01 6.68 0.48
C ARG A 28 5.99 6.20 1.51
N ASN A 29 6.33 6.18 2.80
CA ASN A 29 5.52 5.54 3.85
C ASN A 29 4.02 5.89 3.79
N GLY A 30 3.64 7.17 3.77
CA GLY A 30 2.21 7.56 3.70
C GLY A 30 1.54 7.33 2.33
N GLY A 31 2.33 7.17 1.27
CA GLY A 31 1.84 6.92 -0.09
C GLY A 31 1.70 5.43 -0.44
N PHE A 32 2.55 4.58 0.12
CA PHE A 32 2.58 3.15 -0.17
C PHE A 32 1.21 2.45 -0.02
N PRO A 33 0.45 2.67 1.08
CA PRO A 33 -0.83 1.99 1.28
C PRO A 33 -1.92 2.44 0.29
N MET A 34 -1.75 3.59 -0.36
CA MET A 34 -2.73 4.16 -1.28
C MET A 34 -2.71 3.50 -2.67
N SER A 35 -1.73 2.63 -2.94
CA SER A 35 -1.59 1.96 -4.23
C SER A 35 -2.87 1.24 -4.66
N THR A 36 -3.22 1.41 -5.94
CA THR A 36 -4.34 0.72 -6.59
C THR A 36 -3.88 -0.50 -7.40
N ALA A 37 -2.57 -0.70 -7.56
CA ALA A 37 -1.98 -1.81 -8.33
C ALA A 37 -2.06 -3.17 -7.61
N GLY A 38 -2.58 -3.18 -6.37
CA GLY A 38 -2.58 -4.34 -5.49
C GLY A 38 -1.24 -4.52 -4.78
N PHE A 39 -1.19 -5.52 -3.89
CA PHE A 39 -0.05 -5.77 -3.02
C PHE A 39 0.38 -7.23 -3.09
N SER A 40 1.68 -7.46 -2.93
CA SER A 40 2.26 -8.80 -2.90
C SER A 40 3.47 -8.84 -1.97
N LEU A 41 3.95 -10.04 -1.65
CA LEU A 41 5.19 -10.24 -0.89
C LEU A 41 6.31 -10.66 -1.83
N ALA A 42 7.53 -10.22 -1.55
CA ALA A 42 8.71 -10.66 -2.27
C ALA A 42 9.91 -10.82 -1.33
N LYS A 43 10.81 -11.72 -1.70
CA LYS A 43 12.06 -11.96 -0.99
C LYS A 43 13.20 -11.19 -1.63
N VAL A 44 14.04 -10.56 -0.83
CA VAL A 44 15.24 -9.85 -1.29
C VAL A 44 16.30 -10.86 -1.75
N THR A 45 16.81 -10.70 -2.97
CA THR A 45 17.75 -11.66 -3.58
C THR A 45 19.22 -11.25 -3.44
N VAL A 46 19.49 -9.96 -3.25
CA VAL A 46 20.82 -9.36 -3.14
C VAL A 46 21.28 -9.22 -1.68
N PRO A 47 22.60 -9.18 -1.39
CA PRO A 47 23.12 -9.06 -0.02
C PRO A 47 22.57 -7.85 0.76
N ARG A 48 22.39 -6.72 0.08
CA ARG A 48 21.86 -5.48 0.63
C ARG A 48 21.08 -4.76 -0.46
N LEU A 49 19.84 -4.41 -0.17
CA LEU A 49 18.96 -3.67 -1.07
C LEU A 49 18.60 -2.33 -0.43
N PHE A 50 19.03 -1.24 -1.05
CA PHE A 50 18.68 0.10 -0.60
C PHE A 50 17.32 0.52 -1.17
N PHE A 51 16.53 1.22 -0.36
CA PHE A 51 15.37 1.95 -0.85
C PHE A 51 15.82 3.20 -1.58
N LEU A 52 15.11 3.57 -2.64
CA LEU A 52 15.36 4.76 -3.44
C LEU A 52 14.23 5.79 -3.22
N ASN A 53 14.60 7.06 -3.24
CA ASN A 53 13.66 8.18 -3.22
C ASN A 53 12.70 8.17 -4.42
N ASP A 54 11.61 8.89 -4.29
CA ASP A 54 10.55 9.06 -5.29
C ASP A 54 10.39 10.54 -5.74
N ASP A 55 11.38 11.39 -5.44
CA ASP A 55 11.44 12.80 -5.81
C ASP A 55 12.66 13.10 -6.71
N ASP A 56 12.74 14.32 -7.23
CA ASP A 56 13.88 14.82 -8.00
C ASP A 56 14.32 13.90 -9.16
N GLY A 57 13.37 13.24 -9.83
CA GLY A 57 13.63 12.32 -10.95
C GLY A 57 14.13 10.93 -10.53
N CYS A 58 14.08 10.60 -9.24
CA CYS A 58 14.22 9.26 -8.73
C CYS A 58 12.94 8.44 -8.95
N PRO A 59 13.05 7.12 -9.17
CA PRO A 59 14.27 6.29 -9.07
C PRO A 59 15.13 6.25 -10.35
N ALA A 60 14.71 6.90 -11.44
CA ALA A 60 15.34 6.78 -12.76
C ALA A 60 16.82 7.21 -12.84
N LYS A 61 17.29 8.05 -11.90
CA LYS A 61 18.71 8.45 -11.78
C LYS A 61 19.62 7.37 -11.16
N GLY A 62 19.06 6.22 -10.77
CA GLY A 62 19.79 5.06 -10.24
C GLY A 62 20.21 5.20 -8.76
N GLU A 63 20.68 4.09 -8.18
CA GLU A 63 20.95 3.99 -6.73
C GLU A 63 21.96 5.05 -6.25
N ALA A 64 23.02 5.32 -7.01
CA ALA A 64 24.08 6.23 -6.57
C ALA A 64 23.56 7.63 -6.19
N VAL A 65 22.49 8.09 -6.86
CA VAL A 65 21.86 9.40 -6.62
C VAL A 65 20.64 9.28 -5.71
N CYS A 66 19.82 8.24 -5.91
CA CYS A 66 18.50 8.15 -5.30
C CYS A 66 18.45 7.41 -3.95
N ARG A 67 19.56 6.83 -3.52
CA ARG A 67 19.60 5.97 -2.33
C ARG A 67 19.20 6.70 -1.05
N GLN A 68 18.23 6.10 -0.36
CA GLN A 68 17.90 6.40 1.01
C GLN A 68 18.91 5.76 1.98
N ARG A 69 18.85 6.18 3.25
CA ARG A 69 19.58 5.51 4.33
C ARG A 69 19.02 4.12 4.64
N ALA A 70 17.72 3.91 4.42
CA ALA A 70 17.06 2.66 4.70
C ALA A 70 17.49 1.58 3.70
N TYR A 71 17.72 0.37 4.21
CA TYR A 71 18.01 -0.81 3.43
C TYR A 71 17.50 -2.06 4.13
N VAL A 72 17.35 -3.13 3.34
CA VAL A 72 17.07 -4.49 3.80
C VAL A 72 18.16 -5.43 3.33
N LEU A 73 18.24 -6.61 3.94
CA LEU A 73 19.25 -7.61 3.65
C LEU A 73 18.67 -8.75 2.83
N LYS A 74 19.56 -9.58 2.28
CA LYS A 74 19.17 -10.82 1.61
C LYS A 74 18.21 -11.62 2.48
N ASP A 75 17.22 -12.24 1.84
CA ASP A 75 16.19 -13.07 2.45
C ASP A 75 15.15 -12.34 3.32
N ASP A 76 15.30 -11.03 3.56
CA ASP A 76 14.20 -10.21 4.08
C ASP A 76 12.99 -10.29 3.13
N VAL A 77 11.80 -10.24 3.71
CA VAL A 77 10.53 -10.17 2.98
C VAL A 77 10.02 -8.74 2.98
N VAL A 78 9.76 -8.20 1.80
CA VAL A 78 9.19 -6.87 1.59
C VAL A 78 7.79 -6.98 0.99
N LEU A 79 6.93 -6.00 1.27
CA LEU A 79 5.69 -5.82 0.51
C LEU A 79 6.03 -5.06 -0.76
N LEU A 80 5.43 -5.48 -1.87
CA LEU A 80 5.50 -4.79 -3.15
C LEU A 80 4.14 -4.20 -3.51
N ALA A 81 4.16 -3.07 -4.18
CA ALA A 81 3.00 -2.37 -4.71
C ALA A 81 3.20 -2.03 -6.20
N GLN A 82 2.90 -0.80 -6.61
CA GLN A 82 2.98 -0.34 -7.99
C GLN A 82 4.40 -0.38 -8.57
N ARG A 83 4.48 -0.37 -9.91
CA ARG A 83 5.74 -0.41 -10.66
C ARG A 83 5.94 0.89 -11.44
N GLN A 84 7.20 1.26 -11.61
CA GLN A 84 7.63 2.36 -12.49
C GLN A 84 8.87 1.89 -13.27
N GLY A 85 8.69 1.54 -14.54
CA GLY A 85 9.74 0.98 -15.38
C GLY A 85 10.39 -0.28 -14.76
N ALA A 86 11.70 -0.22 -14.54
CA ALA A 86 12.48 -1.29 -13.92
C ALA A 86 12.33 -1.36 -12.38
N TYR A 87 11.63 -0.40 -11.77
CA TYR A 87 11.48 -0.28 -10.33
C TYR A 87 10.11 -0.75 -9.87
N VAL A 88 10.06 -1.24 -8.63
CA VAL A 88 8.83 -1.60 -7.92
C VAL A 88 8.83 -0.91 -6.57
N CYS A 89 7.68 -0.38 -6.18
CA CYS A 89 7.53 0.28 -4.89
C CYS A 89 7.51 -0.79 -3.81
N ALA A 90 8.41 -0.68 -2.85
CA ALA A 90 8.55 -1.65 -1.78
C ALA A 90 8.35 -1.00 -0.41
N PHE A 91 7.88 -1.80 0.55
CA PHE A 91 7.79 -1.44 1.95
C PHE A 91 8.40 -2.55 2.81
N TYR A 92 9.17 -2.16 3.82
CA TYR A 92 9.67 -3.07 4.85
C TYR A 92 9.21 -2.61 6.24
N PRO A 93 8.42 -3.42 6.97
CA PRO A 93 8.05 -3.12 8.34
C PRO A 93 9.28 -3.18 9.26
N ASN A 94 9.47 -2.16 10.10
CA ASN A 94 10.60 -2.09 11.04
C ASN A 94 10.15 -1.59 12.44
N LYS A 95 11.07 -1.38 13.38
CA LYS A 95 10.73 -1.00 14.76
C LYS A 95 10.02 0.37 14.90
N VAL A 96 10.04 1.21 13.87
CA VAL A 96 9.49 2.58 13.89
C VAL A 96 8.37 2.79 12.85
N GLY A 97 7.65 1.72 12.49
CA GLY A 97 6.53 1.75 11.52
C GLY A 97 6.89 1.11 10.18
N GLY A 98 8.01 1.53 9.56
CA GLY A 98 8.54 0.90 8.36
C GLY A 98 9.32 1.84 7.46
N SER A 99 9.73 1.35 6.30
CA SER A 99 10.42 2.13 5.28
C SER A 99 9.87 1.76 3.92
N ALA A 100 9.37 2.76 3.19
CA ALA A 100 8.99 2.63 1.80
C ALA A 100 9.93 3.37 0.87
N GLY A 101 10.09 2.82 -0.33
CA GLY A 101 10.89 3.41 -1.39
C GLY A 101 10.94 2.50 -2.60
N TRP A 102 11.42 3.05 -3.71
CA TRP A 102 11.60 2.29 -4.93
C TRP A 102 12.77 1.32 -4.79
N VAL A 103 12.65 0.14 -5.38
CA VAL A 103 13.74 -0.84 -5.49
C VAL A 103 13.78 -1.40 -6.90
N GLU A 104 14.96 -1.81 -7.38
CA GLU A 104 15.07 -2.50 -8.67
C GLU A 104 14.34 -3.85 -8.59
N ALA A 105 13.45 -4.09 -9.55
CA ALA A 105 12.62 -5.29 -9.54
C ALA A 105 13.43 -6.60 -9.72
N SER A 106 14.60 -6.55 -10.34
CA SER A 106 15.51 -7.69 -10.47
C SER A 106 16.13 -8.13 -9.14
N ASN A 107 16.10 -7.28 -8.12
CA ASN A 107 16.70 -7.54 -6.81
C ASN A 107 15.71 -8.12 -5.80
N VAL A 108 14.48 -8.39 -6.24
CA VAL A 108 13.42 -9.03 -5.45
C VAL A 108 12.79 -10.18 -6.23
N GLN A 109 12.45 -11.25 -5.52
CA GLN A 109 11.76 -12.40 -6.08
C GLN A 109 10.35 -12.47 -5.49
N PRO A 110 9.29 -12.28 -6.30
CA PRO A 110 7.91 -12.42 -5.83
C PRO A 110 7.69 -13.78 -5.18
N LEU A 111 7.05 -13.79 -4.02
CA LEU A 111 6.60 -15.00 -3.37
C LEU A 111 5.28 -15.47 -3.99
N PRO A 112 5.01 -16.79 -4.01
CA PRO A 112 3.74 -17.30 -4.48
C PRO A 112 2.57 -16.66 -3.72
N THR A 113 1.53 -16.23 -4.45
CA THR A 113 0.29 -15.76 -3.84
C THR A 113 -0.34 -16.91 -3.06
N ALA A 114 -0.60 -16.70 -1.78
CA ALA A 114 -1.31 -17.67 -0.95
C ALA A 114 -2.75 -17.83 -1.44
N ALA A 115 -3.35 -18.99 -1.16
CA ALA A 115 -4.78 -19.16 -1.34
C ALA A 115 -5.55 -18.07 -0.58
N PRO A 116 -6.72 -17.63 -1.09
CA PRO A 116 -7.58 -16.67 -0.41
C PRO A 116 -7.77 -17.00 1.08
N PRO A 117 -7.46 -16.06 2.00
CA PRO A 117 -7.60 -16.31 3.42
C PRO A 117 -9.07 -16.53 3.78
N LYS A 118 -9.32 -17.46 4.72
CA LYS A 118 -10.65 -17.57 5.34
C LYS A 118 -10.95 -16.32 6.17
N PRO A 119 -12.23 -15.97 6.42
CA PRO A 119 -12.58 -14.81 7.24
C PRO A 119 -11.87 -14.78 8.60
N GLN A 120 -11.65 -15.93 9.24
CA GLN A 120 -10.96 -16.01 10.54
C GLN A 120 -9.50 -15.54 10.51
N ALA A 121 -8.84 -15.52 9.35
CA ALA A 121 -7.47 -15.02 9.24
C ALA A 121 -7.37 -13.51 9.49
N TRP A 122 -8.47 -12.78 9.33
CA TRP A 122 -8.54 -11.34 9.60
C TRP A 122 -8.55 -11.03 11.11
N ASN A 123 -8.94 -12.00 11.96
CA ASN A 123 -9.13 -11.80 13.40
C ASN A 123 -7.87 -11.31 14.11
N GLY A 124 -7.98 -10.19 14.83
CA GLY A 124 -6.89 -9.76 15.70
C GLY A 124 -6.92 -8.28 16.00
N GLN A 125 -5.94 -7.87 16.80
CA GLN A 125 -5.57 -6.48 16.97
C GLN A 125 -4.41 -6.17 16.04
N TRP A 126 -4.48 -5.03 15.36
CA TRP A 126 -3.55 -4.61 14.33
C TRP A 126 -3.09 -3.19 14.64
N HIS A 127 -1.79 -2.93 14.53
CA HIS A 127 -1.21 -1.62 14.88
C HIS A 127 -0.27 -1.08 13.81
N ASP A 128 -0.34 0.23 13.59
CA ASP A 128 0.68 1.02 12.88
C ASP A 128 0.96 2.31 13.66
N GLY A 129 2.11 2.35 14.35
CA GLY A 129 2.37 3.37 15.36
C GLY A 129 1.30 3.34 16.46
N ASP A 130 0.63 4.48 16.66
CA ASP A 130 -0.47 4.64 17.61
C ASP A 130 -1.84 4.26 17.03
N ASN A 131 -1.96 4.11 15.71
CA ASN A 131 -3.22 3.73 15.07
C ASN A 131 -3.49 2.24 15.32
N GLU A 132 -4.77 1.90 15.49
CA GLU A 132 -5.19 0.53 15.79
C GLU A 132 -6.45 0.12 15.03
N LEU A 133 -6.51 -1.16 14.67
CA LEU A 133 -7.71 -1.83 14.16
C LEU A 133 -7.94 -3.14 14.92
N GLN A 134 -9.16 -3.33 15.40
CA GLN A 134 -9.69 -4.61 15.84
C GLN A 134 -10.54 -5.22 14.72
N LEU A 135 -10.18 -6.42 14.29
CA LEU A 135 -10.89 -7.18 13.28
C LEU A 135 -11.51 -8.43 13.91
N LEU A 136 -12.81 -8.63 13.71
CA LEU A 136 -13.59 -9.75 14.27
C LEU A 136 -14.49 -10.40 13.22
N ALA A 137 -14.14 -11.61 12.79
CA ALA A 137 -14.93 -12.41 11.86
C ALA A 137 -16.22 -12.89 12.53
N ASN A 138 -17.31 -12.79 11.78
CA ASN A 138 -18.65 -13.17 12.18
C ASN A 138 -19.04 -14.52 11.54
N GLY A 139 -20.09 -15.15 12.08
CA GLY A 139 -20.58 -16.44 11.57
C GLY A 139 -21.19 -16.41 10.17
N ASP A 140 -21.56 -15.22 9.67
CA ASP A 140 -22.11 -14.98 8.33
C ASP A 140 -21.04 -14.76 7.25
N GLY A 141 -19.75 -14.90 7.61
CA GLY A 141 -18.62 -14.67 6.71
C GLY A 141 -18.17 -13.22 6.60
N SER A 142 -18.87 -12.28 7.25
CA SER A 142 -18.42 -10.89 7.35
C SER A 142 -17.32 -10.72 8.41
N VAL A 143 -16.66 -9.56 8.39
CA VAL A 143 -15.72 -9.14 9.42
C VAL A 143 -16.13 -7.75 9.91
N THR A 144 -16.26 -7.61 11.22
CA THR A 144 -16.44 -6.33 11.91
C THR A 144 -15.07 -5.67 12.09
N VAL A 145 -14.98 -4.39 11.73
CA VAL A 145 -13.79 -3.54 11.82
C VAL A 145 -14.10 -2.43 12.80
N ASN A 146 -13.35 -2.37 13.90
CA ASN A 146 -13.35 -1.23 14.82
C ASN A 146 -11.96 -0.60 14.76
N GLY A 147 -11.86 0.70 14.52
CA GLY A 147 -10.58 1.37 14.32
C GLY A 147 -10.50 2.71 15.00
N ASN A 148 -9.30 3.05 15.48
CA ASN A 148 -8.95 4.37 15.97
C ASN A 148 -7.67 4.87 15.25
N ALA A 149 -7.69 6.11 14.81
CA ALA A 149 -6.56 6.78 14.18
C ALA A 149 -6.30 8.15 14.83
N TYR A 150 -5.02 8.54 14.86
CA TYR A 150 -4.57 9.72 15.61
C TYR A 150 -3.60 10.56 14.79
N TRP A 151 -3.64 11.88 14.99
CA TRP A 151 -2.62 12.79 14.48
C TRP A 151 -2.28 13.90 15.49
N PRO A 152 -0.99 14.25 15.69
CA PRO A 152 0.19 13.59 15.14
C PRO A 152 0.55 12.27 15.86
N SER A 153 -0.06 12.01 17.02
CA SER A 153 0.07 10.78 17.82
C SER A 153 -1.16 10.66 18.73
N ALA A 154 -1.35 9.53 19.42
CA ALA A 154 -2.46 9.37 20.37
C ALA A 154 -2.29 10.23 21.63
N ASN A 155 -1.04 10.55 21.98
CA ASN A 155 -0.68 11.36 23.14
C ASN A 155 0.39 12.40 22.75
N PRO A 156 0.03 13.45 22.00
CA PRO A 156 0.99 14.48 21.62
C PRO A 156 1.40 15.30 22.83
N ASP A 157 2.59 15.89 22.77
CA ASP A 157 3.01 16.85 23.80
C ASP A 157 2.01 18.01 23.84
N PRO A 158 1.38 18.32 24.99
CA PRO A 158 0.42 19.42 25.10
C PRO A 158 0.98 20.78 24.67
N GLN A 159 2.31 20.95 24.67
CA GLN A 159 2.97 22.18 24.23
C GLN A 159 3.14 22.29 22.70
N GLN A 160 2.91 21.20 21.96
CA GLN A 160 2.94 21.21 20.50
C GLN A 160 1.62 21.74 19.94
N ASN A 161 1.69 22.75 19.06
CA ASN A 161 0.54 23.24 18.30
C ASN A 161 0.21 22.27 17.15
N PRO A 162 -1.04 21.88 16.88
CA PRO A 162 -2.33 22.46 17.33
C PRO A 162 -2.83 22.11 18.73
N GLY A 163 -2.12 21.30 19.52
CA GLY A 163 -2.52 20.89 20.86
C GLY A 163 -3.54 19.75 20.84
N GLY A 164 -3.21 18.63 21.50
CA GLY A 164 -4.07 17.44 21.55
C GLY A 164 -4.13 16.64 20.23
N PRO A 165 -4.60 15.38 20.28
CA PRO A 165 -4.69 14.54 19.10
C PRO A 165 -5.94 14.90 18.28
N HIS A 166 -5.78 15.03 16.97
CA HIS A 166 -6.92 14.87 16.08
C HIS A 166 -7.30 13.38 16.04
N LEU A 167 -8.59 13.11 16.10
CA LEU A 167 -9.12 11.75 16.24
C LEU A 167 -9.87 11.33 14.97
N GLY A 168 -9.75 10.04 14.65
CA GLY A 168 -10.54 9.35 13.64
C GLY A 168 -10.98 8.00 14.16
N ALA A 169 -12.14 7.57 13.72
CA ALA A 169 -12.73 6.31 14.13
C ALA A 169 -13.46 5.67 12.95
N VAL A 170 -13.51 4.33 12.95
CA VAL A 170 -14.36 3.57 12.05
C VAL A 170 -14.97 2.40 12.80
N THR A 171 -16.29 2.20 12.67
CA THR A 171 -17.00 1.01 13.13
C THR A 171 -17.90 0.50 12.01
N ALA A 172 -17.41 -0.49 11.26
CA ALA A 172 -18.10 -0.96 10.07
C ALA A 172 -17.95 -2.48 9.87
N ARG A 173 -18.78 -3.03 8.99
CA ARG A 173 -18.74 -4.45 8.61
C ARG A 173 -18.49 -4.57 7.12
N GLY A 174 -17.61 -5.50 6.75
CA GLY A 174 -17.28 -5.82 5.36
C GLY A 174 -17.30 -7.31 5.11
N TYR A 175 -17.31 -7.67 3.83
CA TYR A 175 -17.16 -9.05 3.38
C TYR A 175 -15.80 -9.17 2.69
N PRO A 176 -14.89 -10.04 3.17
CA PRO A 176 -13.62 -10.27 2.49
C PRO A 176 -13.82 -10.87 1.10
N GLU A 177 -13.22 -10.24 0.10
CA GLU A 177 -13.07 -10.72 -1.27
C GLU A 177 -11.63 -11.17 -1.47
N GLY A 178 -11.39 -12.44 -1.12
CA GLY A 178 -10.05 -13.00 -1.06
C GLY A 178 -9.18 -12.30 0.00
N GLN A 179 -8.10 -11.65 -0.44
CA GLN A 179 -7.19 -10.92 0.45
C GLN A 179 -7.62 -9.47 0.68
N GLN A 180 -8.72 -9.03 0.07
CA GLN A 180 -9.16 -7.64 0.10
C GLN A 180 -10.46 -7.51 0.86
N MET A 181 -10.66 -6.37 1.50
CA MET A 181 -11.95 -6.02 2.10
C MET A 181 -12.11 -4.50 2.03
N GLN A 182 -13.33 -4.05 1.78
CA GLN A 182 -13.70 -2.65 1.93
C GLN A 182 -14.77 -2.54 3.01
N VAL A 183 -14.67 -1.50 3.83
CA VAL A 183 -15.71 -1.11 4.79
C VAL A 183 -16.05 0.37 4.62
N LYS A 184 -17.27 0.73 5.01
CA LYS A 184 -17.77 2.09 4.92
C LYS A 184 -18.64 2.40 6.14
N GLU A 185 -18.40 3.56 6.73
CA GLU A 185 -19.22 4.17 7.78
C GLU A 185 -19.47 5.63 7.36
N ASP A 186 -20.71 5.97 7.03
CA ASP A 186 -21.07 7.28 6.45
C ASP A 186 -20.20 7.69 5.25
N THR A 187 -19.37 8.72 5.39
CA THR A 187 -18.41 9.19 4.38
C THR A 187 -17.08 8.45 4.46
N CYS A 188 -16.71 7.91 5.62
CA CYS A 188 -15.47 7.18 5.82
C CYS A 188 -15.47 5.85 5.04
N GLN A 189 -14.45 5.67 4.21
CA GLN A 189 -14.23 4.45 3.45
C GLN A 189 -12.83 3.94 3.73
N VAL A 190 -12.71 2.68 4.12
CA VAL A 190 -11.43 2.03 4.42
C VAL A 190 -11.29 0.77 3.56
N ARG A 191 -10.15 0.65 2.87
CA ARG A 191 -9.73 -0.51 2.10
C ARG A 191 -8.62 -1.23 2.87
N LEU A 192 -8.75 -2.54 2.97
CA LEU A 192 -7.83 -3.41 3.69
C LEU A 192 -7.32 -4.53 2.78
N HIS A 193 -6.02 -4.81 2.85
CA HIS A 193 -5.37 -5.90 2.14
C HIS A 193 -4.57 -6.76 3.12
N LEU A 194 -5.00 -8.01 3.32
CA LEU A 194 -4.38 -8.97 4.21
C LEU A 194 -3.29 -9.78 3.49
N LEU A 195 -2.05 -9.71 3.98
CA LEU A 195 -0.87 -10.38 3.43
C LEU A 195 -0.12 -11.09 4.56
N GLY A 196 -0.57 -12.30 4.91
CA GLY A 196 -0.01 -13.05 6.05
C GLY A 196 -0.26 -12.33 7.38
N ASP A 197 0.82 -11.86 8.01
CA ASP A 197 0.79 -11.13 9.29
C ASP A 197 0.82 -9.61 9.13
N LEU A 198 0.65 -9.13 7.90
CA LEU A 198 0.61 -7.71 7.56
C LEU A 198 -0.74 -7.34 6.98
N LEU A 199 -1.19 -6.14 7.30
CA LEU A 199 -2.45 -5.58 6.84
C LEU A 199 -2.17 -4.19 6.29
N VAL A 200 -2.27 -4.05 4.96
CA VAL A 200 -2.18 -2.72 4.33
C VAL A 200 -3.55 -2.08 4.40
N VAL A 201 -3.60 -0.87 4.91
CA VAL A 201 -4.85 -0.13 5.13
C VAL A 201 -4.75 1.19 4.40
N SER A 202 -5.79 1.55 3.65
CA SER A 202 -5.95 2.90 3.11
C SER A 202 -7.34 3.43 3.35
N ASP A 203 -7.47 4.75 3.51
CA ASP A 203 -8.75 5.42 3.61
C ASP A 203 -8.94 6.51 2.56
N ASN A 204 -10.12 7.10 2.55
CA ASN A 204 -10.46 8.24 1.71
C ASN A 204 -10.25 9.61 2.39
N GLN A 205 -9.53 9.66 3.52
CA GLN A 205 -9.32 10.87 4.34
C GLN A 205 -10.59 11.52 4.91
N GLU A 206 -11.72 10.80 4.94
CA GLU A 206 -12.99 11.27 5.50
C GLU A 206 -13.36 10.52 6.81
N CYS A 207 -12.34 9.95 7.47
CA CYS A 207 -12.49 9.07 8.63
C CYS A 207 -12.17 9.74 9.98
N GLY A 208 -12.03 11.07 10.00
CA GLY A 208 -11.69 11.79 11.23
C GLY A 208 -11.42 13.27 11.02
N GLY A 209 -10.74 13.87 11.99
CA GLY A 209 -10.29 15.26 11.94
C GLY A 209 -9.21 15.52 10.89
N ALA A 210 -8.80 16.78 10.77
CA ALA A 210 -7.77 17.19 9.81
C ALA A 210 -6.49 16.35 9.97
N ASN A 211 -5.89 15.92 8.85
CA ASN A 211 -4.67 15.11 8.80
C ASN A 211 -4.78 13.69 9.43
N VAL A 212 -5.95 13.29 9.93
CA VAL A 212 -6.14 11.92 10.42
C VAL A 212 -6.32 10.98 9.24
N SER A 213 -5.58 9.89 9.24
CA SER A 213 -5.75 8.82 8.27
C SER A 213 -5.38 7.47 8.86
N PHE A 214 -6.09 6.43 8.42
CA PHE A 214 -5.76 5.04 8.63
C PHE A 214 -4.70 4.51 7.67
N ASN A 215 -4.24 5.30 6.69
CA ASN A 215 -3.21 4.90 5.72
C ASN A 215 -1.97 4.35 6.43
N GLY A 216 -1.70 3.06 6.27
CA GLY A 216 -0.60 2.41 6.99
C GLY A 216 -0.37 0.96 6.63
N VAL A 217 0.71 0.39 7.16
CA VAL A 217 0.99 -1.05 7.10
C VAL A 217 1.01 -1.61 8.51
N TYR A 218 -0.13 -2.17 8.89
CA TYR A 218 -0.39 -2.63 10.23
C TYR A 218 0.18 -4.02 10.45
N ARG A 219 0.64 -4.25 11.68
CA ARG A 219 1.10 -5.57 12.15
C ARG A 219 0.13 -6.12 13.16
N ARG A 220 -0.10 -7.43 13.05
CA ARG A 220 -0.87 -8.15 14.07
C ARG A 220 -0.14 -8.06 15.41
N ALA A 221 -0.83 -7.65 16.46
CA ALA A 221 -0.30 -7.72 17.81
C ALA A 221 0.08 -9.17 18.10
N THR A 222 1.33 -9.41 18.47
CA THR A 222 1.70 -10.71 19.02
C THR A 222 1.04 -10.82 20.38
N THR A 223 0.14 -11.79 20.55
CA THR A 223 -0.31 -12.18 21.88
C THR A 223 0.95 -12.47 22.68
N LYS A 224 1.25 -11.66 23.71
CA LYS A 224 2.25 -12.07 24.71
C LYS A 224 1.75 -13.40 25.27
N ARG A 225 2.42 -14.49 24.89
CA ARG A 225 2.25 -15.78 25.57
C ARG A 225 2.84 -15.68 26.97
#